data_AF-A0A2A6Z7W1-F1
#
_entry.id   AF-A0A2A6Z7W1-F1
#
_cell.length_a   1.000
_cell.length_b   1.000
_cell.length_c   1.000
_cell.angle_alpha   90.00
_cell.angle_beta   90.00
_cell.angle_gamma   90.00
#
_symmetry.space_group_name_H-M   'P 1'
#
loop_
_entity.id
_entity.type
_entity.pdbx_description
1 polymer ?
#
loop_
_entity_poly.entity_id
_entity_poly.type
_entity_poly.pdbx_seq_one_letter_code
_entity_poly.pdbx_strand_id
1 'polypeptide(L)'
;MVDADRDELRRYREEEERGLLLHLPVPLGAVVWRVRENPACHYGVRQAEIFLFGEVVTPRRIVEKTPFTLRLLDEWGKSVFATEEEGRSHLNDES
;
A
#
# COMPACT_ATOMS: atom_id res chain seq x y z
N MET A 1 9.37 27.77 30.16
CA MET A 1 8.64 26.69 29.46
C MET A 1 8.16 27.16 28.09
N VAL A 2 7.46 28.30 28.00
CA VAL A 2 6.95 28.86 26.72
C VAL A 2 8.04 29.15 25.66
N ASP A 3 9.24 29.61 26.08
CA ASP A 3 10.32 29.90 25.12
C ASP A 3 10.97 28.64 24.52
N ALA A 4 11.01 27.53 25.28
CA ALA A 4 11.60 26.27 24.81
C ALA A 4 10.73 25.64 23.71
N ASP A 5 9.41 25.61 23.91
CA ASP A 5 8.44 25.11 22.92
C ASP A 5 8.48 25.95 21.64
N ARG A 6 8.72 27.27 21.76
CA ARG A 6 8.83 28.19 20.62
C ARG A 6 10.10 27.93 19.80
N ASP A 7 11.22 27.67 20.46
CA ASP A 7 12.48 27.33 19.79
C ASP A 7 12.43 25.96 19.12
N GLU A 8 11.76 24.98 19.75
CA GLU A 8 11.55 23.65 19.17
C GLU A 8 10.67 23.73 17.91
N LEU A 9 9.56 24.46 17.95
CA LEU A 9 8.72 24.70 16.77
C LEU A 9 9.48 25.40 15.63
N ARG A 10 10.37 26.34 15.96
CA ARG A 10 11.20 27.01 14.95
C ARG A 10 12.14 26.01 14.27
N ARG A 11 12.82 25.15 15.04
CA ARG A 11 13.67 24.09 14.49
C ARG A 11 12.90 23.13 13.59
N TYR A 12 11.72 22.71 14.03
CA TYR A 12 10.87 21.80 13.24
C TYR A 12 10.54 22.39 11.86
N ARG A 13 10.19 23.69 11.81
CA ARG A 13 9.93 24.40 10.54
C ARG A 13 11.18 24.55 9.69
N GLU A 14 12.32 24.89 10.29
CA GLU A 14 13.60 24.99 9.57
C GLU A 14 14.01 23.63 8.97
N GLU A 15 13.76 22.52 9.68
CA GLU A 15 14.02 21.16 9.19
C GLU A 15 13.04 20.75 8.08
N GLU A 16 11.77 21.16 8.17
CA GLU A 16 10.77 20.99 7.13
C GLU A 16 11.17 21.73 5.84
N GLU A 17 11.56 23.00 5.95
CA GLU A 17 12.05 23.81 4.81
C GLU A 17 13.29 23.22 4.16
N ARG A 18 14.14 22.55 4.94
CA ARG A 18 15.34 21.84 4.45
C ARG A 18 15.03 20.45 3.90
N GLY A 19 13.79 19.99 3.94
CA GLY A 19 13.38 18.67 3.47
C GLY A 19 13.95 17.52 4.31
N LEU A 20 14.28 17.76 5.58
CA LEU A 20 14.83 16.77 6.49
C LEU A 20 13.74 15.91 7.15
N LEU A 21 12.47 16.32 7.02
CA LEU A 21 11.33 15.63 7.60
C LEU A 21 10.68 14.67 6.60
N LEU A 22 10.34 13.48 7.10
CA LEU A 22 9.57 12.50 6.36
C LEU A 22 8.06 12.74 6.57
N HIS A 23 7.33 12.97 5.48
CA HIS A 23 5.88 13.02 5.50
C HIS A 23 5.29 11.64 5.22
N LEU A 24 4.60 11.09 6.20
CA LEU A 24 3.85 9.85 6.00
C LEU A 24 2.53 10.16 5.29
N PRO A 25 2.16 9.39 4.26
CA PRO A 25 0.90 9.61 3.55
C PRO A 25 -0.33 9.27 4.41
N VAL A 26 -0.17 8.34 5.35
CA VAL A 26 -1.16 7.96 6.36
C VAL A 26 -0.45 7.62 7.69
N PRO A 27 -1.17 7.64 8.84
CA PRO A 27 -0.57 7.24 10.12
C PRO A 27 -0.03 5.81 10.10
N LEU A 28 1.04 5.57 10.87
CA LEU A 28 1.55 4.21 11.08
C LEU A 28 0.46 3.32 11.70
N GLY A 29 0.31 2.10 11.18
CA GLY A 29 -0.74 1.17 11.59
C GLY A 29 -2.12 1.47 11.01
N ALA A 30 -2.31 2.58 10.29
CA ALA A 30 -3.56 2.83 9.57
C ALA A 30 -3.83 1.71 8.56
N VAL A 31 -5.10 1.41 8.34
CA VAL A 31 -5.52 0.46 7.32
C VAL A 31 -5.21 1.04 5.95
N VAL A 32 -4.51 0.27 5.13
CA VAL A 32 -4.23 0.55 3.72
C VAL A 32 -4.53 -0.67 2.86
N TRP A 33 -4.55 -0.49 1.55
CA TRP A 33 -4.90 -1.53 0.59
C TRP A 33 -3.73 -1.84 -0.32
N ARG A 34 -3.26 -3.08 -0.28
CA ARG A 34 -2.09 -3.54 -1.03
C ARG A 34 -2.49 -4.47 -2.16
N VAL A 35 -2.11 -4.12 -3.39
CA VAL A 35 -2.16 -4.98 -4.56
C VAL A 35 -0.96 -5.92 -4.53
N ARG A 36 -1.21 -7.22 -4.58
CA ARG A 36 -0.15 -8.25 -4.57
C ARG A 36 -0.52 -9.46 -5.41
N GLU A 37 0.48 -10.29 -5.72
CA GLU A 37 0.26 -11.62 -6.27
C GLU A 37 -0.63 -12.46 -5.36
N ASN A 38 -1.62 -13.12 -5.96
CA ASN A 38 -2.55 -14.00 -5.28
C ASN A 38 -1.84 -15.31 -4.89
N PRO A 39 -1.66 -15.60 -3.59
CA PRO A 39 -1.02 -16.84 -3.16
C PRO A 39 -1.74 -18.11 -3.63
N ALA A 40 -3.05 -18.02 -3.91
CA ALA A 40 -3.84 -19.12 -4.43
C ALA A 40 -3.66 -19.32 -5.96
N CYS A 41 -3.04 -18.38 -6.67
CA CYS A 41 -2.80 -18.50 -8.09
C CYS A 41 -1.52 -19.30 -8.38
N HIS A 42 -1.52 -20.59 -8.04
CA HIS A 42 -0.42 -21.51 -8.33
C HIS A 42 -0.79 -22.57 -9.37
N TYR A 43 0.23 -23.24 -9.93
CA TYR A 43 0.07 -24.19 -11.04
C TYR A 43 -1.00 -25.27 -10.76
N GLY A 44 -0.99 -25.87 -9.57
CA GLY A 44 -1.97 -26.88 -9.17
C GLY A 44 -3.42 -26.39 -9.19
N VAL A 45 -3.69 -25.17 -8.69
CA VAL A 45 -5.04 -24.57 -8.74
C VAL A 45 -5.45 -24.33 -10.19
N ARG A 46 -4.55 -23.80 -11.03
CA ARG A 46 -4.84 -23.56 -12.45
C ARG A 46 -5.22 -24.85 -13.20
N GLN A 47 -4.48 -25.95 -12.98
CA GLN A 47 -4.80 -27.23 -13.61
C GLN A 47 -6.15 -27.77 -13.14
N ALA A 48 -6.45 -27.65 -11.84
CA ALA A 48 -7.74 -28.05 -11.30
C ALA A 48 -8.89 -27.21 -11.87
N GLU A 49 -8.72 -25.90 -12.00
CA GLU A 49 -9.73 -25.02 -12.58
C GLU A 49 -9.96 -25.30 -14.07
N ILE A 50 -8.90 -25.51 -14.86
CA ILE A 50 -9.05 -25.92 -16.26
C ILE A 50 -9.78 -27.26 -16.37
N PHE A 51 -9.48 -28.22 -15.49
CA PHE A 51 -10.15 -29.51 -15.48
C PHE A 51 -11.64 -29.41 -15.10
N LEU A 52 -11.98 -28.59 -14.09
CA LEU A 52 -13.33 -28.47 -13.57
C LEU A 52 -14.22 -27.51 -14.36
N PHE A 53 -13.66 -26.42 -14.85
CA PHE A 53 -14.38 -25.29 -15.43
C PHE A 53 -13.99 -24.97 -16.87
N GLY A 54 -12.95 -25.61 -17.41
CA GLY A 54 -12.44 -25.32 -18.76
C GLY A 54 -11.62 -24.03 -18.87
N GLU A 55 -11.58 -23.22 -17.81
CA GLU A 55 -10.87 -21.95 -17.75
C GLU A 55 -10.28 -21.68 -16.36
N VAL A 56 -9.33 -20.76 -16.27
CA VAL A 56 -8.75 -20.31 -15.00
C VAL A 56 -9.58 -19.14 -14.48
N VAL A 57 -10.20 -19.32 -13.32
CA VAL A 57 -11.07 -18.29 -12.70
C VAL A 57 -10.31 -17.54 -11.58
N THR A 58 -9.33 -18.18 -10.95
CA THR A 58 -8.57 -17.58 -9.86
C THR A 58 -7.77 -16.36 -10.35
N PRO A 59 -7.99 -15.16 -9.78
CA PRO A 59 -7.31 -13.96 -10.22
C PRO A 59 -5.82 -14.04 -9.90
N ARG A 60 -4.98 -13.47 -10.78
CA ARG A 60 -3.52 -13.46 -10.60
C ARG A 60 -3.08 -12.59 -9.45
N ARG A 61 -3.75 -11.46 -9.25
CA ARG A 61 -3.48 -10.48 -8.20
C ARG A 61 -4.73 -10.19 -7.40
N ILE A 62 -4.55 -9.77 -6.15
CA ILE A 62 -5.63 -9.44 -5.22
C ILE A 62 -5.31 -8.12 -4.52
N VAL A 63 -6.36 -7.44 -4.06
CA VAL A 63 -6.24 -6.35 -3.10
C VAL A 63 -6.39 -6.91 -1.70
N GLU A 64 -5.40 -6.68 -0.84
CA GLU A 64 -5.38 -7.13 0.53
C GLU A 64 -5.35 -5.94 1.49
N LYS A 65 -6.17 -6.00 2.54
CA LYS A 65 -6.16 -5.05 3.64
C LYS A 65 -4.92 -5.30 4.52
N THR A 66 -4.07 -4.29 4.70
CA THR A 66 -2.80 -4.41 5.45
C THR A 66 -2.57 -3.18 6.33
N PRO A 67 -1.98 -3.31 7.53
CA PRO A 67 -1.57 -2.14 8.33
C PRO A 67 -0.38 -1.41 7.69
N PHE A 68 -0.43 -0.08 7.65
CA PHE A 68 0.63 0.74 7.10
C PHE A 68 1.90 0.64 7.95
N THR A 69 3.03 0.35 7.29
CA THR A 69 4.35 0.32 7.92
C THR A 69 5.33 1.10 7.06
N LEU A 70 6.45 1.55 7.63
CA LEU A 70 7.48 2.29 6.88
C LEU A 70 8.02 1.51 5.66
N ARG A 71 7.95 0.18 5.68
CA ARG A 71 8.35 -0.67 4.55
C ARG A 71 7.47 -0.51 3.31
N LEU A 72 6.26 0.05 3.48
CA LEU A 72 5.31 0.27 2.41
C LEU A 72 5.42 1.66 1.77
N LEU A 73 6.32 2.52 2.26
CA LEU A 73 6.50 3.88 1.72
C LEU A 73 6.96 3.85 0.26
N ASP A 74 7.91 2.98 -0.08
CA ASP A 74 8.42 2.87 -1.46
C ASP A 74 7.38 2.30 -2.44
N GLU A 75 6.39 1.58 -1.91
CA GLU A 75 5.27 0.96 -2.63
C GLU A 75 4.04 1.90 -2.71
N TRP A 76 4.03 3.03 -1.99
CA TRP A 76 2.90 3.94 -1.94
C TRP A 76 2.57 4.53 -3.32
N GLY A 77 1.31 4.47 -3.71
CA GLY A 77 0.82 4.90 -5.03
C GLY A 77 1.22 3.99 -6.20
N LYS A 78 1.99 2.92 -5.94
CA LYS A 78 2.35 1.90 -6.93
C LYS A 78 1.57 0.61 -6.70
N SER A 79 1.67 0.06 -5.50
CA SER A 79 0.97 -1.16 -5.10
C SER A 79 0.28 -1.02 -3.75
N VAL A 80 0.47 0.08 -3.04
CA VAL A 80 -0.20 0.38 -1.76
C VAL A 80 -0.98 1.67 -1.90
N PHE A 81 -2.24 1.64 -1.47
CA PHE A 81 -3.22 2.69 -1.66
C PHE A 81 -3.98 3.00 -0.37
N ALA A 82 -4.54 4.21 -0.29
CA ALA A 82 -5.30 4.63 0.88
C ALA A 82 -6.68 3.96 0.92
N THR A 83 -7.29 3.74 -0.25
CA THR A 83 -8.63 3.15 -0.36
C THR A 83 -8.65 1.83 -1.14
N GLU A 84 -9.73 1.06 -0.97
CA GLU A 84 -9.91 -0.20 -1.69
C GLU A 84 -10.15 0.08 -3.18
N GLU A 85 -10.91 1.13 -3.49
CA GLU A 85 -11.26 1.54 -4.84
C GLU A 85 -10.03 1.90 -5.68
N GLU A 86 -9.05 2.57 -5.07
CA GLU A 86 -7.75 2.86 -5.70
C GLU A 86 -7.02 1.55 -6.05
N GLY A 87 -6.92 0.62 -5.10
CA GLY A 87 -6.29 -0.68 -5.33
C GLY A 87 -7.00 -1.53 -6.39
N ARG A 88 -8.34 -1.49 -6.43
CA ARG A 88 -9.15 -2.21 -7.42
C ARG A 88 -9.02 -1.61 -8.81
N SER A 89 -9.01 -0.29 -8.92
CA SER A 89 -8.79 0.39 -10.21
C SER A 89 -7.44 -0.01 -10.80
N HIS A 90 -6.40 -0.06 -9.96
CA HIS A 90 -5.06 -0.45 -10.40
C HIS A 90 -4.95 -1.92 -10.84
N LEU A 91 -5.75 -2.84 -10.28
CA LEU A 91 -5.83 -4.22 -10.78
C LEU A 91 -6.39 -4.30 -12.21
N ASN A 92 -7.35 -3.43 -12.54
CA ASN A 92 -8.04 -3.47 -13.82
C ASN A 92 -7.26 -2.78 -14.94
N ASP A 93 -6.47 -1.75 -14.64
CA ASP A 93 -5.67 -1.02 -15.64
C ASP A 93 -4.51 -1.84 -16.22
N GLU A 94 -4.07 -2.89 -15.53
CA GLU A 94 -2.98 -3.77 -15.96
C GLU A 94 -3.45 -5.17 -16.41
N SER A 95 -4.75 -5.36 -16.63
CA SER A 95 -5.36 -6.63 -17.09
C SER A 95 -5.59 -6.68 -18.59
#